data_AF-A0A1M6QBF4-F1
#
_entry.id   AF-A0A1M6QBF4-F1
#
_cell.length_a   1.000
_cell.length_b   1.000
_cell.length_c   1.000
_cell.angle_alpha   90.00
_cell.angle_beta   90.00
_cell.angle_gamma   90.00
#
_symmetry.space_group_name_H-M   'P 1'
#
loop_
_entity.id
_entity.type
_entity.pdbx_description
1 polymer ?
#
loop_
_entity_poly.entity_id
_entity_poly.type
_entity_poly.pdbx_seq_one_letter_code
_entity_poly.pdbx_strand_id
1 'polypeptide(L)'
;MSEGLINFITEWQRIMYILAPSSVLLGVLIYTFYRLRLSSKKAFKAKYDFVSKYEYNYLFITHAAIGLGVFFICNTYKQETVLLSFVWFFIRFFISACFGVLYGYVAQLMLKYYYPSVQAKKLKKYRYTHRINPKNGNEMKLLSEEEEDAYLDEGMQAEEDVFSVDYDVWIDTETGDTQIEKYEGRLSAMECDRCGFQTLKLEKEEIAKEASNEEDGELIKHYKCSYCKRVKRKTVKLSTEKSEDDFNIDEHTQFIDLTGKKKVVLVKLVLHSNEGEIKNYEFQNLQEAQKFLREFSFIKLED
;
A
#
# COMPACT_ATOMS: atom_id res chain seq x y z
N MET A 1 42.92 15.94 -17.33
CA MET A 1 41.65 15.42 -17.86
C MET A 1 41.51 15.90 -19.31
N SER A 2 40.97 15.10 -20.23
CA SER A 2 40.82 15.54 -21.63
C SER A 2 39.78 16.66 -21.77
N GLU A 3 39.94 17.51 -22.79
CA GLU A 3 39.03 18.61 -23.07
C GLU A 3 37.57 18.15 -23.25
N GLY A 4 37.36 17.04 -23.95
CA GLY A 4 36.02 16.44 -24.12
C GLY A 4 35.36 16.06 -22.79
N LEU A 5 36.14 15.61 -21.81
CA LEU A 5 35.62 15.19 -20.51
C LEU A 5 35.31 16.40 -19.61
N ILE A 6 36.13 17.46 -19.69
CA ILE A 6 35.85 18.76 -19.04
C ILE A 6 34.53 19.35 -19.59
N ASN A 7 34.35 19.34 -20.91
CA ASN A 7 33.13 19.79 -21.56
C ASN A 7 31.93 18.96 -21.07
N PHE A 8 32.04 17.62 -21.06
CA PHE A 8 31.00 16.74 -20.53
C PHE A 8 30.60 17.08 -19.08
N ILE A 9 31.56 17.24 -18.16
CA ILE A 9 31.29 17.55 -16.74
C ILE A 9 30.59 18.92 -16.60
N THR A 10 30.98 19.90 -17.42
CA THR A 10 30.41 21.26 -17.40
C THR A 10 28.98 21.25 -17.94
N GLU A 11 28.75 20.54 -19.04
CA GLU A 11 27.43 20.33 -19.63
C GLU A 11 26.49 19.56 -18.69
N TRP A 12 26.98 18.46 -18.08
CA TRP A 12 26.26 17.70 -17.06
C TRP A 12 25.80 18.61 -15.92
N GLN A 13 26.73 19.39 -15.36
CA GLN A 13 26.43 20.32 -14.28
C GLN A 13 25.35 21.34 -14.67
N ARG A 14 25.42 21.90 -15.88
CA ARG A 14 24.39 22.83 -16.37
C ARG A 14 23.01 22.16 -16.45
N ILE A 15 22.95 20.93 -16.95
CA ILE A 15 21.71 20.14 -17.00
C ILE A 15 21.17 19.92 -15.58
N MET A 16 22.02 19.52 -14.62
CA MET A 16 21.61 19.30 -13.23
C MET A 16 21.07 20.59 -12.58
N TYR A 17 21.67 21.75 -12.85
CA TYR A 17 21.18 23.05 -12.37
C TYR A 17 19.79 23.42 -12.91
N ILE A 18 19.47 23.01 -14.14
CA ILE A 18 18.14 23.24 -14.74
C ILE A 18 17.12 22.24 -14.18
N LEU A 19 17.51 20.96 -14.08
CA LEU A 19 16.62 19.88 -13.64
C LEU A 19 16.25 19.98 -12.16
N ALA A 20 17.17 20.43 -11.29
CA ALA A 20 16.92 20.58 -9.86
C ALA A 20 15.67 21.42 -9.53
N PRO A 21 15.58 22.72 -9.90
CA PRO A 21 14.39 23.52 -9.64
C PRO A 21 13.17 23.03 -10.43
N SER A 22 13.37 22.50 -11.64
CA SER A 22 12.28 21.96 -12.46
C SER A 22 11.58 20.78 -11.80
N SER A 23 12.34 19.86 -11.18
CA SER A 23 11.80 18.68 -10.50
C SER A 23 11.05 19.05 -9.22
N VAL A 24 11.57 20.00 -8.45
CA VAL A 24 10.88 20.52 -7.25
C VAL A 24 9.60 21.24 -7.64
N LEU A 25 9.65 22.09 -8.67
CA LEU A 25 8.47 22.78 -9.20
C LEU A 25 7.41 21.78 -9.68
N LEU A 26 7.80 20.72 -10.38
CA LEU A 26 6.90 19.66 -10.79
C LEU A 26 6.18 19.03 -9.58
N GLY A 27 6.91 18.71 -8.50
CA GLY A 27 6.32 18.21 -7.27
C GLY A 27 5.27 19.17 -6.69
N VAL A 28 5.60 20.46 -6.60
CA VAL A 28 4.66 21.50 -6.13
C VAL A 28 3.43 21.61 -7.02
N LEU A 29 3.60 21.55 -8.34
CA LEU A 29 2.49 21.59 -9.31
C LEU A 29 1.57 20.38 -9.17
N ILE A 30 2.12 19.17 -9.00
CA ILE A 30 1.33 17.94 -8.79
C ILE A 30 0.51 18.05 -7.51
N TYR A 31 1.12 18.50 -6.41
CA TYR A 31 0.41 18.71 -5.15
C TYR A 31 -0.68 19.78 -5.27
N THR A 32 -0.37 20.90 -5.92
CA THR A 32 -1.34 21.99 -6.13
C THR A 32 -2.50 21.53 -7.00
N PHE A 33 -2.22 20.80 -8.08
CA PHE A 33 -3.25 20.20 -8.93
C PHE A 33 -4.16 19.25 -8.16
N TYR A 34 -3.58 18.38 -7.32
CA TYR A 34 -4.35 17.53 -6.40
C TYR A 34 -5.31 18.35 -5.52
N ARG A 35 -4.81 19.43 -4.90
CA ARG A 35 -5.59 20.30 -4.03
C ARG A 35 -6.73 21.01 -4.79
N LEU A 36 -6.47 21.49 -6.00
CA LEU A 36 -7.48 22.09 -6.86
C LEU A 36 -8.56 21.08 -7.25
N ARG A 37 -8.17 19.85 -7.63
CA ARG A 37 -9.10 18.76 -7.95
C ARG A 37 -9.97 18.40 -6.75
N LEU A 38 -9.39 18.30 -5.55
CA LEU A 38 -10.15 18.06 -4.32
C LEU A 38 -11.13 19.21 -4.02
N SER A 39 -10.68 20.46 -4.12
CA SER A 39 -11.51 21.64 -3.87
C SER A 39 -12.67 21.78 -4.86
N SER A 40 -12.49 21.30 -6.10
CA SER A 40 -13.55 21.33 -7.13
C SER A 40 -14.73 20.42 -6.84
N LYS A 41 -14.56 19.41 -5.96
CA LYS A 41 -15.66 18.51 -5.57
C LYS A 41 -16.57 19.22 -4.58
N LYS A 42 -17.85 19.37 -4.93
CA LYS A 42 -18.85 20.02 -4.07
C LYS A 42 -19.36 19.07 -2.98
N ALA A 43 -19.89 17.92 -3.38
CA ALA A 43 -20.42 16.91 -2.48
C ALA A 43 -19.33 16.29 -1.59
N PHE A 44 -19.65 16.08 -0.31
CA PHE A 44 -18.75 15.45 0.64
C PHE A 44 -18.43 14.00 0.27
N LYS A 45 -19.41 13.24 -0.22
CA LYS A 45 -19.17 11.90 -0.77
C LYS A 45 -18.14 11.90 -1.90
N ALA A 46 -18.26 12.85 -2.83
CA ALA A 46 -17.30 12.97 -3.93
C ALA A 46 -15.88 13.34 -3.46
N LYS A 47 -15.76 14.10 -2.36
CA LYS A 47 -14.46 14.36 -1.70
C LYS A 47 -13.92 13.10 -1.04
N TYR A 48 -14.77 12.36 -0.33
CA TYR A 48 -14.42 11.08 0.30
C TYR A 48 -13.85 10.11 -0.73
N ASP A 49 -14.58 9.85 -1.82
CA ASP A 49 -14.17 8.89 -2.85
C ASP A 49 -12.87 9.29 -3.54
N PHE A 50 -12.73 10.58 -3.83
CA PHE A 50 -11.51 11.09 -4.43
C PHE A 50 -10.30 10.93 -3.51
N VAL A 51 -10.46 11.23 -2.22
CA VAL A 51 -9.38 11.11 -1.23
C VAL A 51 -9.03 9.65 -0.97
N SER A 52 -10.03 8.78 -0.78
CA SER A 52 -9.81 7.35 -0.52
C SER A 52 -8.99 6.71 -1.65
N LYS A 53 -9.36 7.00 -2.90
CA LYS A 53 -8.78 6.34 -4.08
C LYS A 53 -7.46 6.95 -4.57
N TYR A 54 -7.30 8.27 -4.52
CA TYR A 54 -6.22 8.95 -5.25
C TYR A 54 -5.19 9.67 -4.36
N GLU A 55 -5.50 10.01 -3.10
CA GLU A 55 -4.64 10.87 -2.28
C GLU A 55 -3.23 10.29 -2.10
N TYR A 56 -3.13 8.99 -1.78
CA TYR A 56 -1.84 8.31 -1.61
C TYR A 56 -0.96 8.45 -2.87
N ASN A 57 -1.52 8.18 -4.05
CA ASN A 57 -0.78 8.21 -5.31
C ASN A 57 -0.28 9.63 -5.64
N TYR A 58 -1.11 10.66 -5.46
CA TYR A 58 -0.68 12.05 -5.68
C TYR A 58 0.47 12.44 -4.74
N LEU A 59 0.39 12.07 -3.46
CA LEU A 59 1.42 12.38 -2.49
C LEU A 59 2.71 11.61 -2.75
N PHE A 60 2.60 10.34 -3.14
CA PHE A 60 3.75 9.52 -3.51
C PHE A 60 4.50 10.12 -4.70
N ILE A 61 3.79 10.46 -5.79
CA ILE A 61 4.40 11.06 -6.99
C ILE A 61 4.99 12.43 -6.66
N THR A 62 4.35 13.23 -5.81
CA THR A 62 4.88 14.51 -5.33
C THR A 62 6.24 14.33 -4.66
N HIS A 63 6.35 13.38 -3.71
CA HIS A 63 7.61 13.12 -3.01
C HIS A 63 8.65 12.47 -3.92
N ALA A 64 8.26 11.65 -4.89
CA ALA A 64 9.17 11.12 -5.89
C ALA A 64 9.81 12.23 -6.73
N ALA A 65 9.03 13.23 -7.17
CA ALA A 65 9.52 14.40 -7.89
C ALA A 65 10.47 15.26 -7.03
N ILE A 66 10.16 15.44 -5.75
CA ILE A 66 11.04 16.15 -4.81
C ILE A 66 12.34 15.37 -4.57
N GLY A 67 12.27 14.04 -4.42
CA GLY A 67 13.44 13.17 -4.26
C GLY A 67 14.39 13.20 -5.46
N LEU A 68 13.84 13.26 -6.68
CA LEU A 68 14.62 13.52 -7.89
C LEU A 68 15.29 14.90 -7.86
N GLY A 69 14.57 15.91 -7.34
CA GLY A 69 15.14 17.23 -7.10
C GLY A 69 16.35 17.19 -6.15
N VAL A 70 16.25 16.45 -5.04
CA VAL A 70 17.36 16.23 -4.09
C VAL A 70 18.56 15.59 -4.79
N PHE A 71 18.32 14.55 -5.60
CA PHE A 71 19.36 13.92 -6.41
C PHE A 71 20.09 14.91 -7.34
N PHE A 72 19.33 15.75 -8.06
CA PHE A 72 19.91 16.75 -8.96
C PHE A 72 20.69 17.82 -8.19
N ILE A 73 20.17 18.32 -7.06
CA ILE A 73 20.84 19.31 -6.21
C ILE A 73 22.18 18.77 -5.71
N CYS A 74 22.23 17.55 -5.16
CA CYS A 74 23.47 16.93 -4.71
C CYS A 74 24.48 16.77 -5.87
N ASN A 75 23.99 16.48 -7.08
CA ASN A 75 24.82 16.40 -8.28
C ASN A 75 25.41 17.74 -8.75
N THR A 76 24.97 18.87 -8.20
CA THR A 76 25.58 20.18 -8.46
C THR A 76 26.71 20.53 -7.49
N TYR A 77 26.92 19.74 -6.43
CA TYR A 77 27.89 20.09 -5.40
C TYR A 77 29.35 19.87 -5.84
N LYS A 78 30.25 20.75 -5.41
CA LYS A 78 31.73 20.64 -5.54
C LYS A 78 32.23 20.33 -6.95
N GLN A 79 31.75 21.08 -7.94
CA GLN A 79 32.17 20.94 -9.34
C GLN A 79 33.70 21.04 -9.53
N GLU A 80 34.36 21.96 -8.81
CA GLU A 80 35.83 22.13 -8.87
C GLU A 80 36.57 20.83 -8.52
N THR A 81 36.08 20.07 -7.54
CA THR A 81 36.66 18.77 -7.15
C THR A 81 36.48 17.72 -8.24
N VAL A 82 35.35 17.73 -8.94
CA VAL A 82 35.08 16.82 -10.07
C VAL A 82 35.96 17.15 -11.28
N LEU A 83 36.32 18.42 -11.46
CA LEU A 83 37.22 18.84 -12.53
C LEU A 83 38.69 18.41 -12.31
N LEU A 84 39.09 18.14 -11.07
CA LEU A 84 40.43 17.63 -10.75
C LEU A 84 40.63 16.17 -11.18
N SER A 85 39.60 15.33 -11.05
CA SER A 85 39.64 13.91 -11.43
C SER A 85 38.25 13.37 -11.73
N PHE A 86 38.11 12.65 -12.84
CA PHE A 86 36.84 12.05 -13.26
C PHE A 86 36.28 11.01 -12.27
N VAL A 87 37.12 10.42 -11.41
CA VAL A 87 36.67 9.48 -10.38
C VAL A 87 35.64 10.13 -9.45
N TRP A 88 35.81 11.43 -9.16
CA TRP A 88 34.87 12.18 -8.32
C TRP A 88 33.48 12.34 -8.93
N PHE A 89 33.34 12.20 -10.25
CA PHE A 89 32.03 12.19 -10.91
C PHE A 89 31.20 10.99 -10.43
N PHE A 90 31.79 9.79 -10.43
CA PHE A 90 31.11 8.57 -10.00
C PHE A 90 30.79 8.60 -8.50
N ILE A 91 31.72 9.10 -7.68
CA ILE A 91 31.48 9.27 -6.23
C ILE A 91 30.32 10.23 -6.00
N ARG A 92 30.32 11.40 -6.66
CA ARG A 92 29.23 12.39 -6.54
C ARG A 92 27.90 11.81 -7.01
N PHE A 93 27.88 11.11 -8.14
CA PHE A 93 26.68 10.48 -8.67
C PHE A 93 26.11 9.46 -7.67
N PHE A 94 26.96 8.58 -7.15
CA PHE A 94 26.58 7.56 -6.17
C PHE A 94 26.02 8.19 -4.89
N ILE A 95 26.74 9.15 -4.29
CA ILE A 95 26.29 9.84 -3.07
C ILE A 95 24.96 10.55 -3.31
N SER A 96 24.81 11.22 -4.45
CA SER A 96 23.56 11.89 -4.80
C SER A 96 22.40 10.90 -4.96
N ALA A 97 22.66 9.74 -5.58
CA ALA A 97 21.68 8.66 -5.69
C ALA A 97 21.28 8.14 -4.31
N CYS A 98 22.23 7.93 -3.39
CA CYS A 98 21.95 7.57 -2.01
C CYS A 98 21.05 8.59 -1.32
N PHE A 99 21.31 9.90 -1.45
CA PHE A 99 20.47 10.94 -0.84
C PHE A 99 19.06 11.00 -1.43
N GLY A 100 18.93 10.93 -2.76
CA GLY A 100 17.63 10.93 -3.44
C GLY A 100 16.78 9.70 -3.07
N VAL A 101 17.40 8.51 -3.08
CA VAL A 101 16.74 7.26 -2.67
C VAL A 101 16.40 7.28 -1.19
N LEU A 102 17.30 7.75 -0.32
CA LEU A 102 17.05 7.86 1.12
C LEU A 102 15.85 8.76 1.40
N TYR A 103 15.79 9.94 0.77
CA TYR A 103 14.63 10.83 0.89
C TYR A 103 13.34 10.13 0.42
N GLY A 104 13.37 9.51 -0.76
CA GLY A 104 12.21 8.80 -1.32
C GLY A 104 11.74 7.66 -0.42
N TYR A 105 12.67 6.90 0.14
CA TYR A 105 12.39 5.81 1.07
C TYR A 105 11.76 6.32 2.37
N VAL A 106 12.33 7.36 2.99
CA VAL A 106 11.76 7.97 4.19
C VAL A 106 10.36 8.52 3.92
N ALA A 107 10.15 9.20 2.79
CA ALA A 107 8.83 9.67 2.39
C ALA A 107 7.84 8.52 2.19
N GLN A 108 8.26 7.42 1.56
CA GLN A 108 7.43 6.24 1.38
C GLN A 108 7.05 5.60 2.73
N LEU A 109 7.98 5.51 3.68
CA LEU A 109 7.69 5.03 5.03
C LEU A 109 6.69 5.92 5.74
N MET A 110 6.87 7.25 5.66
CA MET A 110 5.92 8.22 6.22
C MET A 110 4.51 8.04 5.62
N LEU A 111 4.41 7.91 4.29
CA LEU A 111 3.14 7.69 3.61
C LEU A 111 2.50 6.33 3.93
N LYS A 112 3.31 5.29 4.18
CA LYS A 112 2.80 3.93 4.44
C LYS A 112 2.36 3.75 5.89
N TYR A 113 3.09 4.30 6.86
CA TYR A 113 2.88 3.99 8.27
C TYR A 113 2.21 5.11 9.06
N TYR A 114 2.50 6.38 8.76
CA TYR A 114 1.97 7.52 9.52
C TYR A 114 0.74 8.13 8.85
N TYR A 115 0.77 8.27 7.52
CA TYR A 115 -0.28 8.94 6.76
C TYR A 115 -1.67 8.30 6.82
N PRO A 116 -1.84 6.95 6.90
CA PRO A 116 -3.17 6.35 6.96
C PRO A 116 -4.04 6.90 8.10
N SER A 117 -3.44 7.20 9.26
CA SER A 117 -4.15 7.80 10.39
C SER A 117 -4.68 9.21 10.10
N VAL A 118 -3.93 10.01 9.34
CA VAL A 118 -4.30 11.36 8.92
C VAL A 118 -5.40 11.31 7.86
N GLN A 119 -5.27 10.41 6.89
CA GLN A 119 -6.28 10.17 5.86
C GLN A 119 -7.59 9.69 6.49
N ALA A 120 -7.55 8.75 7.43
CA ALA A 120 -8.72 8.24 8.13
C ALA A 120 -9.49 9.35 8.86
N LYS A 121 -8.82 10.26 9.57
CA LYS A 121 -9.45 11.43 10.21
C LYS A 121 -10.17 12.33 9.19
N LYS A 122 -9.55 12.54 8.03
CA LYS A 122 -10.11 13.35 6.93
C LYS A 122 -11.33 12.68 6.30
N LEU A 123 -11.24 11.38 6.03
CA LEU A 123 -12.35 10.58 5.50
C LEU A 123 -13.52 10.55 6.48
N LYS A 124 -13.26 10.33 7.77
CA LYS A 124 -14.28 10.42 8.84
C LYS A 124 -14.98 11.77 8.84
N LYS A 125 -14.23 12.86 8.70
CA LYS A 125 -14.81 14.20 8.60
C LYS A 125 -15.73 14.30 7.38
N TYR A 126 -15.32 13.85 6.19
CA TYR A 126 -16.18 13.94 5.01
C TYR A 126 -17.44 13.06 5.13
N ARG A 127 -17.31 11.84 5.64
CA ARG A 127 -18.43 10.91 5.83
C ARG A 127 -19.51 11.53 6.73
N TYR A 128 -19.15 11.89 7.96
CA TYR A 128 -20.10 12.35 8.99
C TYR A 128 -20.35 13.86 9.03
N THR A 129 -19.84 14.65 8.07
CA THR A 129 -20.29 16.06 7.96
C THR A 129 -21.74 16.07 7.52
N HIS A 130 -22.55 16.91 8.15
CA HIS A 130 -23.95 17.04 7.84
C HIS A 130 -24.25 17.28 6.33
N ARG A 131 -25.35 16.69 5.83
CA ARG A 131 -25.80 16.82 4.42
C ARG A 131 -26.97 17.77 4.31
N ILE A 132 -26.97 18.59 3.26
CA ILE A 132 -28.04 19.53 2.97
C ILE A 132 -28.86 18.96 1.81
N ASN A 133 -30.17 18.86 1.98
CA ASN A 133 -31.07 18.39 0.94
C ASN A 133 -31.01 19.38 -0.25
N PRO A 134 -30.65 18.93 -1.47
CA PRO A 134 -30.49 19.81 -2.61
C PRO A 134 -31.80 20.43 -3.12
N LYS A 135 -32.97 19.88 -2.75
CA LYS A 135 -34.27 20.36 -3.23
C LYS A 135 -34.82 21.54 -2.44
N ASN A 136 -34.63 21.54 -1.12
CA ASN A 136 -35.21 22.54 -0.21
C ASN A 136 -34.17 23.25 0.69
N GLY A 137 -32.93 22.75 0.75
CA GLY A 137 -31.88 23.33 1.59
C GLY A 137 -31.93 22.91 3.06
N ASN A 138 -32.77 21.94 3.42
CA ASN A 138 -32.92 21.47 4.79
C ASN A 138 -31.72 20.63 5.24
N GLU A 139 -31.51 20.63 6.55
CA GLU A 139 -30.51 19.84 7.25
C GLU A 139 -30.99 18.37 7.36
N MET A 140 -30.26 17.41 6.76
CA MET A 140 -30.59 15.98 6.76
C MET A 140 -30.01 15.20 7.95
N LYS A 141 -30.84 14.47 8.70
CA LYS A 141 -30.40 13.59 9.78
C LYS A 141 -29.72 12.34 9.19
N LEU A 142 -28.56 11.97 9.72
CA LEU A 142 -27.97 10.63 9.50
C LEU A 142 -28.71 9.61 10.36
N LEU A 143 -29.23 8.56 9.75
CA LEU A 143 -29.89 7.45 10.44
C LEU A 143 -28.85 6.55 11.14
N SER A 144 -29.27 5.86 12.19
CA SER A 144 -28.49 4.74 12.74
C SER A 144 -28.66 3.48 11.89
N GLU A 145 -27.74 2.53 12.02
CA GLU A 145 -27.77 1.21 11.33
C GLU A 145 -29.15 0.51 11.43
N GLU A 146 -29.80 0.56 12.60
CA GLU A 146 -31.12 -0.06 12.79
C GLU A 146 -32.27 0.75 12.15
N GLU A 147 -32.09 2.06 12.01
CA GLU A 147 -33.09 2.95 11.40
C GLU A 147 -33.01 2.91 9.87
N GLU A 148 -31.82 2.66 9.31
CA GLU A 148 -31.57 2.73 7.87
C GLU A 148 -32.02 1.49 7.11
N ASP A 149 -32.06 0.31 7.75
CA ASP A 149 -32.59 -0.94 7.18
C ASP A 149 -33.95 -0.76 6.49
N ALA A 150 -34.81 0.09 7.03
CA ALA A 150 -36.13 0.39 6.48
C ALA A 150 -36.09 1.08 5.10
N TYR A 151 -34.95 1.66 4.74
CA TYR A 151 -34.71 2.41 3.50
C TYR A 151 -33.76 1.70 2.53
N LEU A 152 -33.07 0.65 2.98
CA LEU A 152 -32.19 -0.18 2.16
C LEU A 152 -32.97 -1.33 1.52
N ASP A 153 -32.62 -1.68 0.28
CA ASP A 153 -33.16 -2.88 -0.34
C ASP A 153 -32.49 -4.15 0.22
N GLU A 154 -33.13 -5.31 0.05
CA GLU A 154 -32.62 -6.58 0.58
C GLU A 154 -31.21 -6.93 0.09
N GLY A 155 -30.81 -6.44 -1.09
CA GLY A 155 -29.49 -6.69 -1.64
C GLY A 155 -28.42 -5.79 -1.02
N MET A 156 -28.76 -4.53 -0.73
CA MET A 156 -27.92 -3.59 0.04
C MET A 156 -27.70 -4.12 1.46
N GLN A 157 -28.77 -4.54 2.15
CA GLN A 157 -28.67 -5.19 3.47
C GLN A 157 -27.78 -6.45 3.39
N ALA A 158 -27.94 -7.25 2.34
CA ALA A 158 -27.10 -8.43 2.15
C ALA A 158 -25.61 -8.09 1.88
N GLU A 159 -25.28 -6.91 1.37
CA GLU A 159 -23.90 -6.40 1.24
C GLU A 159 -23.31 -5.93 2.59
N GLU A 160 -24.15 -5.42 3.50
CA GLU A 160 -23.78 -5.00 4.86
C GLU A 160 -23.61 -6.20 5.79
N ASP A 161 -24.51 -7.18 5.71
CA ASP A 161 -24.42 -8.47 6.43
C ASP A 161 -23.08 -9.17 6.19
N VAL A 162 -22.55 -9.00 4.99
CA VAL A 162 -21.27 -9.56 4.60
C VAL A 162 -20.08 -8.64 4.85
N PHE A 163 -20.32 -7.43 5.33
CA PHE A 163 -19.38 -6.36 5.59
C PHE A 163 -18.59 -5.91 4.35
N SER A 164 -19.21 -6.05 3.18
CA SER A 164 -18.59 -5.71 1.88
C SER A 164 -18.75 -4.25 1.51
N VAL A 165 -19.89 -3.71 1.90
CA VAL A 165 -20.34 -2.35 1.67
C VAL A 165 -20.94 -1.87 2.98
N ASP A 166 -20.92 -0.57 3.17
CA ASP A 166 -21.44 0.12 4.33
C ASP A 166 -22.22 1.32 3.78
N TYR A 167 -23.54 1.32 3.95
CA TYR A 167 -24.42 2.39 3.46
C TYR A 167 -24.68 3.38 4.59
N ASP A 168 -24.64 4.67 4.28
CA ASP A 168 -25.20 5.70 5.17
C ASP A 168 -26.49 6.21 4.56
N VAL A 169 -27.59 6.19 5.30
CA VAL A 169 -28.84 6.84 4.90
C VAL A 169 -29.02 8.19 5.59
N TRP A 170 -29.05 9.25 4.79
CA TRP A 170 -29.41 10.59 5.22
C TRP A 170 -30.88 10.85 4.90
N ILE A 171 -31.65 11.36 5.86
CA ILE A 171 -33.06 11.70 5.66
C ILE A 171 -33.35 13.16 6.04
N ASP A 172 -34.11 13.84 5.20
CA ASP A 172 -34.74 15.09 5.55
C ASP A 172 -36.02 14.80 6.34
N THR A 173 -36.04 15.17 7.63
CA THR A 173 -37.16 14.87 8.53
C THR A 173 -38.45 15.62 8.19
N GLU A 174 -38.37 16.71 7.43
CA GLU A 174 -39.55 17.50 7.06
C GLU A 174 -40.25 16.94 5.81
N THR A 175 -39.49 16.46 4.83
CA THR A 175 -40.01 16.01 3.54
C THR A 175 -40.01 14.50 3.35
N GLY A 176 -39.22 13.77 4.14
CA GLY A 176 -38.97 12.35 3.95
C GLY A 176 -38.02 12.01 2.80
N ASP A 177 -37.41 13.02 2.17
CA ASP A 177 -36.41 12.80 1.12
C ASP A 177 -35.17 12.10 1.69
N THR A 178 -34.74 11.02 1.05
CA THR A 178 -33.54 10.26 1.46
C THR A 178 -32.39 10.41 0.47
N GLN A 179 -31.17 10.37 1.00
CA GLN A 179 -29.93 10.29 0.25
C GLN A 179 -29.09 9.14 0.80
N ILE A 180 -28.93 8.09 -0.01
CA ILE A 180 -28.16 6.90 0.33
C ILE A 180 -26.74 7.06 -0.21
N GLU A 181 -25.72 6.92 0.64
CA GLU A 181 -24.31 7.01 0.28
C GLU A 181 -23.58 5.68 0.51
N LYS A 182 -22.96 5.14 -0.54
CA LYS A 182 -22.25 3.84 -0.53
C LYS A 182 -20.76 3.96 -0.14
N TYR A 183 -20.30 3.27 0.89
CA TYR A 183 -18.90 3.22 1.32
C TYR A 183 -18.29 1.81 1.21
N GLU A 184 -16.96 1.73 1.08
CA GLU A 184 -16.26 0.43 1.09
C GLU A 184 -16.31 -0.18 2.49
N GLY A 185 -16.76 -1.43 2.58
CA GLY A 185 -16.81 -2.17 3.83
C GLY A 185 -15.44 -2.67 4.30
N ARG A 186 -15.43 -3.29 5.48
CA ARG A 186 -14.20 -3.83 6.10
C ARG A 186 -13.72 -5.14 5.48
N LEU A 187 -14.60 -5.88 4.80
CA LEU A 187 -14.27 -7.12 4.10
C LEU A 187 -14.40 -6.92 2.59
N SER A 188 -13.50 -7.52 1.81
CA SER A 188 -13.65 -7.51 0.36
C SER A 188 -14.52 -8.68 -0.10
N ALA A 189 -15.60 -8.40 -0.80
CA ALA A 189 -16.36 -9.39 -1.55
C ALA A 189 -16.53 -8.94 -3.00
N MET A 190 -16.59 -9.90 -3.91
CA MET A 190 -16.69 -9.61 -5.34
C MET A 190 -18.13 -9.29 -5.72
N GLU A 191 -18.28 -8.51 -6.79
CA GLU A 191 -19.58 -8.29 -7.41
C GLU A 191 -20.11 -9.60 -8.01
N CYS A 192 -21.36 -9.92 -7.72
CA CYS A 192 -22.03 -11.06 -8.29
C CYS A 192 -22.51 -10.74 -9.71
N ASP A 193 -22.08 -11.54 -10.69
CA ASP A 193 -22.47 -11.40 -12.09
C ASP A 193 -23.96 -11.64 -12.39
N ARG A 194 -24.72 -12.13 -11.39
CA ARG A 194 -26.16 -12.36 -11.52
C ARG A 194 -27.00 -11.23 -10.92
N CYS A 195 -26.67 -10.78 -9.71
CA CYS A 195 -27.49 -9.81 -8.98
C CYS A 195 -26.84 -8.42 -8.83
N GLY A 196 -25.58 -8.23 -9.23
CA GLY A 196 -24.88 -6.93 -9.17
C GLY A 196 -24.40 -6.50 -7.77
N PHE A 197 -24.79 -7.20 -6.72
CA PHE A 197 -24.33 -6.93 -5.35
C PHE A 197 -22.95 -7.53 -5.05
N GLN A 198 -22.15 -6.87 -4.23
CA GLN A 198 -20.82 -7.26 -3.74
C GLN A 198 -20.90 -8.35 -2.65
N THR A 199 -21.66 -9.40 -2.91
CA THR A 199 -21.97 -10.47 -1.94
C THR A 199 -21.27 -11.79 -2.23
N LEU A 200 -20.41 -11.84 -3.26
CA LEU A 200 -19.74 -13.06 -3.71
C LEU A 200 -18.47 -13.33 -2.88
N LYS A 201 -18.57 -14.28 -1.94
CA LYS A 201 -17.47 -14.69 -1.04
C LYS A 201 -16.84 -16.00 -1.46
N LEU A 202 -15.56 -16.18 -1.11
CA LEU A 202 -14.87 -17.46 -1.25
C LEU A 202 -15.44 -18.44 -0.23
N GLU A 203 -16.00 -19.55 -0.69
CA GLU A 203 -16.59 -20.60 0.16
C GLU A 203 -15.60 -21.74 0.39
N LYS A 204 -14.93 -22.20 -0.68
CA LYS A 204 -13.90 -23.23 -0.60
C LYS A 204 -12.89 -23.12 -1.73
N GLU A 205 -11.72 -23.69 -1.50
CA GLU A 205 -10.70 -23.91 -2.52
C GLU A 205 -10.50 -25.42 -2.69
N GLU A 206 -10.32 -25.86 -3.93
CA GLU A 206 -10.23 -27.27 -4.30
C GLU A 206 -9.09 -27.43 -5.30
N ILE A 207 -8.11 -28.29 -5.00
CA ILE A 207 -7.04 -28.62 -5.92
C ILE A 207 -7.64 -29.56 -6.99
N ALA A 208 -7.77 -29.06 -8.21
CA ALA A 208 -8.29 -29.83 -9.34
C ALA A 208 -7.20 -30.65 -10.02
N LYS A 209 -5.97 -30.13 -10.02
CA LYS A 209 -4.77 -30.82 -10.48
C LYS A 209 -3.64 -30.48 -9.54
N GLU A 210 -3.00 -31.49 -8.98
CA GLU A 210 -1.78 -31.29 -8.19
C GLU A 210 -0.67 -30.74 -9.10
N ALA A 211 0.12 -29.82 -8.58
CA ALA A 211 1.30 -29.35 -9.29
C ALA A 211 2.34 -30.47 -9.29
N SER A 212 3.11 -30.59 -10.37
CA SER A 212 4.27 -31.48 -10.46
C SER A 212 5.52 -30.67 -10.80
N ASN A 213 6.70 -31.29 -10.78
CA ASN A 213 7.95 -30.60 -11.12
C ASN A 213 7.98 -30.04 -12.56
N GLU A 214 7.20 -30.62 -13.47
CA GLU A 214 7.20 -30.24 -14.90
C GLU A 214 5.93 -29.51 -15.33
N GLU A 215 4.82 -29.70 -14.61
CA GLU A 215 3.52 -29.14 -14.98
C GLU A 215 2.88 -28.35 -13.84
N ASP A 216 2.36 -27.17 -14.18
CA ASP A 216 1.53 -26.35 -13.29
C ASP A 216 0.34 -27.18 -12.77
N GLY A 217 0.02 -26.96 -11.49
CA GLY A 217 -1.22 -27.44 -10.90
C GLY A 217 -2.38 -26.49 -11.19
N GLU A 218 -3.58 -26.91 -10.79
CA GLU A 218 -4.80 -26.11 -10.93
C GLU A 218 -5.58 -26.10 -9.61
N LEU A 219 -5.90 -24.89 -9.15
CA LEU A 219 -6.75 -24.63 -8.00
C LEU A 219 -8.08 -24.04 -8.46
N ILE A 220 -9.19 -24.67 -8.11
CA ILE A 220 -10.53 -24.13 -8.33
C ILE A 220 -10.98 -23.43 -7.04
N LYS A 221 -11.17 -22.12 -7.14
CA LYS A 221 -11.81 -21.31 -6.10
C LYS A 221 -13.31 -21.29 -6.32
N HIS A 222 -14.07 -21.79 -5.35
CA HIS A 222 -15.53 -21.77 -5.36
C HIS A 222 -16.02 -20.57 -4.56
N TYR A 223 -16.75 -19.70 -5.24
CA TYR A 223 -17.36 -18.54 -4.66
C TYR A 223 -18.87 -18.71 -4.61
N LYS A 224 -19.50 -18.15 -3.57
CA LYS A 224 -20.95 -18.17 -3.40
C LYS A 224 -21.45 -16.81 -2.97
N CYS A 225 -22.48 -16.35 -3.67
CA CYS A 225 -23.19 -15.12 -3.36
C CYS A 225 -24.07 -15.34 -2.12
N SER A 226 -23.92 -14.51 -1.08
CA SER A 226 -24.77 -14.60 0.12
C SER A 226 -26.23 -14.27 -0.18
N TYR A 227 -26.49 -13.35 -1.14
CA TYR A 227 -27.82 -12.92 -1.54
C TYR A 227 -28.52 -13.94 -2.46
N CYS A 228 -28.20 -13.95 -3.76
CA CYS A 228 -28.89 -14.77 -4.75
C CYS A 228 -28.42 -16.24 -4.83
N LYS A 229 -27.52 -16.67 -3.93
CA LYS A 229 -26.94 -18.02 -3.84
C LYS A 229 -26.24 -18.52 -5.12
N ARG A 230 -25.91 -17.62 -6.06
CA ARG A 230 -25.11 -17.92 -7.26
C ARG A 230 -23.76 -18.48 -6.85
N VAL A 231 -23.39 -19.61 -7.44
CA VAL A 231 -22.05 -20.20 -7.30
C VAL A 231 -21.22 -19.85 -8.54
N LYS A 232 -20.00 -19.40 -8.32
CA LYS A 232 -19.02 -19.08 -9.35
C LYS A 232 -17.73 -19.82 -9.07
N ARG A 233 -17.12 -20.40 -10.10
CA ARG A 233 -15.82 -21.07 -10.00
C ARG A 233 -14.79 -20.28 -10.77
N LYS A 234 -13.60 -20.11 -10.19
CA LYS A 234 -12.46 -19.52 -10.86
C LYS A 234 -11.27 -20.45 -10.74
N THR A 235 -10.76 -20.91 -11.87
CA THR A 235 -9.52 -21.67 -11.92
C THR A 235 -8.35 -20.70 -11.81
N VAL A 236 -7.41 -21.04 -10.93
CA VAL A 236 -6.15 -20.34 -10.71
C VAL A 236 -5.05 -21.36 -10.91
N LYS A 237 -4.05 -21.02 -11.73
CA LYS A 237 -2.88 -21.87 -11.90
C LYS A 237 -2.05 -21.89 -10.63
N LEU A 238 -1.71 -23.08 -10.16
CA LEU A 238 -0.69 -23.29 -9.15
C LEU A 238 0.63 -23.46 -9.88
N SER A 239 1.66 -22.73 -9.46
CA SER A 239 3.00 -22.92 -9.99
C SER A 239 3.44 -24.37 -9.79
N THR A 240 4.27 -24.87 -10.71
CA THR A 240 4.95 -26.18 -10.61
C THR A 240 5.42 -26.46 -9.19
N GLU A 241 5.30 -27.73 -8.81
CA GLU A 241 5.88 -28.22 -7.58
C GLU A 241 7.40 -28.00 -7.67
N LYS A 242 7.97 -27.57 -6.55
CA LYS A 242 9.40 -27.36 -6.42
C LYS A 242 9.89 -28.32 -5.36
N SER A 243 10.93 -29.06 -5.66
CA SER A 243 11.60 -29.92 -4.70
C SER A 243 12.35 -29.09 -3.65
N GLU A 244 12.74 -29.68 -2.51
CA GLU A 244 13.56 -28.99 -1.50
C GLU A 244 14.85 -28.40 -2.10
N ASP A 245 15.39 -29.03 -3.16
CA ASP A 245 16.57 -28.57 -3.89
C ASP A 245 16.29 -27.36 -4.82
N ASP A 246 15.04 -27.20 -5.27
CA ASP A 246 14.58 -26.05 -6.07
C ASP A 246 14.34 -24.81 -5.20
N PHE A 247 14.09 -25.01 -3.91
CA PHE A 247 14.11 -23.97 -2.89
C PHE A 247 15.52 -23.81 -2.36
N ASN A 248 16.45 -23.42 -3.22
CA ASN A 248 17.78 -23.02 -2.78
C ASN A 248 17.65 -21.70 -2.02
N ILE A 249 17.40 -21.79 -0.71
CA ILE A 249 17.46 -20.67 0.22
C ILE A 249 18.93 -20.31 0.35
N ASP A 250 19.43 -19.59 -0.64
CA ASP A 250 20.75 -19.01 -0.61
C ASP A 250 20.82 -17.92 0.46
N GLU A 251 22.03 -17.46 0.77
CA GLU A 251 22.29 -16.41 1.77
C GLU A 251 21.59 -15.06 1.45
N HIS A 252 20.94 -14.94 0.30
CA HIS A 252 20.28 -13.74 -0.20
C HIS A 252 18.76 -13.90 -0.38
N THR A 253 18.20 -15.07 -0.06
CA THR A 253 16.80 -15.38 -0.31
C THR A 253 15.89 -14.55 0.59
N GLN A 254 15.05 -13.72 -0.03
CA GLN A 254 14.11 -12.85 0.68
C GLN A 254 12.70 -13.45 0.63
N PHE A 255 12.16 -13.74 1.81
CA PHE A 255 10.76 -14.17 1.93
C PHE A 255 9.84 -12.97 1.64
N ILE A 256 9.24 -12.96 0.46
CA ILE A 256 8.28 -11.96 0.01
C ILE A 256 6.88 -12.58 -0.12
N ASP A 257 5.85 -11.78 0.14
CA ASP A 257 4.45 -12.11 -0.13
C ASP A 257 4.17 -12.05 -1.64
N LEU A 258 3.02 -12.56 -2.08
CA LEU A 258 2.55 -12.55 -3.48
C LEU A 258 2.48 -11.14 -4.10
N THR A 259 2.53 -10.11 -3.25
CA THR A 259 2.58 -8.69 -3.63
C THR A 259 4.01 -8.12 -3.73
N GLY A 260 5.05 -8.94 -3.54
CA GLY A 260 6.46 -8.54 -3.56
C GLY A 260 6.95 -7.86 -2.27
N LYS A 261 6.14 -7.82 -1.21
CA LYS A 261 6.50 -7.23 0.09
C LYS A 261 7.16 -8.27 1.00
N LYS A 262 8.25 -7.94 1.70
CA LYS A 262 8.88 -8.85 2.68
C LYS A 262 7.86 -9.36 3.70
N LYS A 263 7.71 -10.69 3.76
CA LYS A 263 6.74 -11.42 4.59
C LYS A 263 7.34 -11.86 5.92
N VAL A 264 8.64 -12.20 5.94
CA VAL A 264 9.39 -12.49 7.18
C VAL A 264 10.39 -11.37 7.40
N VAL A 265 10.22 -10.65 8.50
CA VAL A 265 11.09 -9.54 8.92
C VAL A 265 12.12 -10.00 9.95
N LEU A 266 11.85 -11.11 10.65
CA LEU A 266 12.58 -11.54 11.83
C LEU A 266 12.39 -13.04 12.10
N VAL A 267 13.46 -13.73 12.51
CA VAL A 267 13.45 -15.12 12.98
C VAL A 267 13.45 -15.11 14.50
N LYS A 268 12.36 -15.57 15.13
CA LYS A 268 12.26 -15.68 16.59
C LYS A 268 12.54 -17.11 17.02
N LEU A 269 13.46 -17.26 17.97
CA LEU A 269 13.89 -18.52 18.54
C LEU A 269 13.50 -18.55 20.02
N VAL A 270 12.73 -19.57 20.41
CA VAL A 270 12.24 -19.73 21.78
C VAL A 270 12.86 -20.99 22.38
N LEU A 271 13.69 -20.82 23.41
CA LEU A 271 14.31 -21.92 24.13
C LEU A 271 13.52 -22.20 25.40
N HIS A 272 13.08 -23.45 25.54
CA HIS A 272 12.41 -23.95 26.74
C HIS A 272 13.42 -24.76 27.56
N SER A 273 13.70 -24.31 28.78
CA SER A 273 14.50 -25.07 29.75
C SER A 273 13.62 -26.08 30.50
N ASN A 274 14.22 -27.19 30.93
CA ASN A 274 13.57 -28.18 31.79
C ASN A 274 13.20 -27.64 33.17
N GLU A 275 13.75 -26.48 33.56
CA GLU A 275 13.45 -25.77 34.81
C GLU A 275 12.27 -24.79 34.68
N GLY A 276 11.62 -24.76 33.51
CA GLY A 276 10.47 -23.89 33.25
C GLY A 276 10.83 -22.48 32.78
N GLU A 277 12.11 -22.14 32.64
CA GLU A 277 12.54 -20.88 32.04
C GLU A 277 12.33 -20.87 30.52
N ILE A 278 11.77 -19.78 29.99
CA ILE A 278 11.59 -19.52 28.56
C ILE A 278 12.47 -18.34 28.15
N LYS A 279 13.42 -18.56 27.25
CA LYS A 279 14.30 -17.51 26.71
C LYS A 279 14.00 -17.26 25.24
N ASN A 280 13.83 -15.99 24.87
CA ASN A 280 13.47 -15.57 23.52
C ASN A 280 14.65 -14.83 22.87
N TYR A 281 15.02 -15.23 21.66
CA TYR A 281 16.06 -14.61 20.86
C TYR A 281 15.50 -14.25 19.49
N GLU A 282 15.95 -13.12 18.94
CA GLU A 282 15.44 -12.58 17.69
C GLU A 282 16.61 -12.29 16.74
N PHE A 283 16.50 -12.76 15.51
CA PHE A 283 17.55 -12.68 14.49
C PHE A 283 17.03 -12.07 13.21
N GLN A 284 17.87 -11.32 12.50
CA GLN A 284 17.48 -10.67 11.25
C GLN A 284 17.43 -11.66 10.08
N ASN A 285 18.15 -12.77 10.19
CA ASN A 285 18.24 -13.81 9.17
C ASN A 285 18.50 -15.19 9.81
N LEU A 286 18.41 -16.24 8.99
CA LEU A 286 18.59 -17.63 9.43
C LEU A 286 20.04 -17.93 9.86
N GLN A 287 21.03 -17.25 9.27
CA GLN A 287 22.45 -17.47 9.55
C GLN A 287 22.81 -17.07 10.99
N GLU A 288 22.35 -15.91 11.44
CA GLU A 288 22.53 -15.44 12.82
C GLU A 288 21.88 -16.39 13.82
N ALA A 289 20.67 -16.86 13.53
CA ALA A 289 19.95 -17.82 14.38
C ALA A 289 20.69 -19.16 14.48
N GLN A 290 21.18 -19.69 13.35
CA GLN A 290 21.93 -20.95 13.31
C GLN A 290 23.29 -20.82 14.01
N LYS A 291 24.00 -19.70 13.84
CA LYS A 291 25.26 -19.42 14.54
C LYS A 291 25.04 -19.37 16.04
N PHE A 292 24.01 -18.64 16.48
CA PHE A 292 23.61 -18.58 17.88
C PHE A 292 23.35 -19.98 18.45
N LEU A 293 22.55 -20.81 17.77
CA LEU A 293 22.24 -22.17 18.24
C LEU A 293 23.49 -23.05 18.42
N ARG A 294 24.50 -22.90 17.56
CA ARG A 294 25.76 -23.67 17.66
C ARG A 294 26.63 -23.21 18.82
N GLU A 295 26.60 -21.92 19.14
CA GLU A 295 27.41 -21.31 20.21
C GLU A 295 26.69 -21.32 21.57
N PHE A 296 25.37 -21.48 21.56
CA PHE A 296 24.50 -21.41 22.73
C PHE A 296 24.71 -22.62 23.64
N SER A 297 24.98 -22.33 24.91
CA SER A 297 25.08 -23.33 25.98
C SER A 297 24.50 -22.74 27.26
N PHE A 298 23.58 -23.44 27.92
CA PHE A 298 22.97 -23.00 29.17
C PHE A 298 23.99 -22.73 30.29
N ILE A 299 25.12 -23.46 30.27
CA ILE A 299 26.23 -23.33 31.24
C ILE A 299 26.88 -21.92 31.22
N LYS A 300 26.82 -21.20 30.09
CA LYS A 300 27.42 -19.85 29.95
C LYS A 300 26.52 -18.71 30.46
N LEU A 301 25.34 -19.01 30.99
CA LEU A 301 24.35 -18.02 31.45
C LEU A 301 24.34 -17.85 32.98
N GLU A 302 25.06 -18.70 33.71
CA GLU A 302 25.14 -18.68 35.18
C GLU A 302 26.44 -18.05 35.73
N ASP A 303 27.31 -17.55 34.84
CA ASP A 303 28.46 -16.68 35.14
C ASP A 303 28.15 -15.21 34.77
#